data_AF-A0A3P7N9A1-F1
#
_entry.id   AF-A0A3P7N9A1-F1
#
_cell.length_a   1.000
_cell.length_b   1.000
_cell.length_c   1.000
_cell.angle_alpha   90.00
_cell.angle_beta   90.00
_cell.angle_gamma   90.00
#
_symmetry.space_group_name_H-M   'P 1'
#
loop_
_entity.id
_entity.type
_entity.pdbx_description
1 polymer ?
#
loop_
_entity_poly.entity_id
_entity_poly.type
_entity_poly.pdbx_seq_one_letter_code
_entity_poly.pdbx_strand_id
1 'polypeptide(L)'
;MFMLEAFGLPANLTVTVLLFLLRAKKPEDLALLRVLSLSCLVSTLISFVYDVAPLSTDTGSVFFDALVCVLWSTGFLYWFSKALVYYSLFFFAFNRAFEVLQLKRHPLITERQRLVGYILVVFICSLLATAPLLLLAQPHTKDCACAPPTQNLAILTVVYARVFLWVVLLGIICPAVLLYISIALLLRLRRTGRRDALTEDELEQLAFPDPFGSSSPSGSTEAGAVHSPTHASPHEGHKHGAAEPGAASARHVWSA
;
A
#
# COMPACT_ATOMS: atom_id res chain seq x y z
N MET A 1 -15.21 -18.49 15.55
CA MET A 1 -14.50 -17.87 14.42
C MET A 1 -15.42 -16.95 13.64
N PHE A 2 -16.57 -17.46 13.17
CA PHE A 2 -17.62 -16.70 12.50
C PHE A 2 -17.96 -15.30 13.05
N MET A 3 -18.15 -15.16 14.37
CA MET A 3 -18.46 -13.85 14.99
C MET A 3 -17.36 -12.80 14.73
N LEU A 4 -16.07 -13.18 14.85
CA LEU A 4 -14.94 -12.27 14.61
C LEU A 4 -14.90 -11.78 13.16
N GLU A 5 -15.27 -12.63 12.21
CA GLU A 5 -15.27 -12.31 10.79
C GLU A 5 -16.48 -11.44 10.41
N ALA A 6 -17.65 -11.76 10.96
CA ALA A 6 -18.88 -10.99 10.77
C ALA A 6 -18.76 -9.56 11.32
N PHE A 7 -18.03 -9.34 12.41
CA PHE A 7 -17.71 -7.99 12.91
C PHE A 7 -16.50 -7.37 12.21
N GLY A 8 -15.52 -8.17 11.80
CA GLY A 8 -14.31 -7.70 11.13
C GLY A 8 -14.57 -7.10 9.76
N LEU A 9 -15.47 -7.69 8.98
CA LEU A 9 -15.82 -7.22 7.63
C LEU A 9 -16.42 -5.79 7.62
N PRO A 10 -17.49 -5.47 8.37
CA PRO A 10 -18.03 -4.11 8.40
C PRO A 10 -17.02 -3.13 9.00
N ALA A 11 -16.28 -3.50 10.05
CA ALA A 11 -15.28 -2.63 10.65
C ALA A 11 -14.17 -2.26 9.64
N ASN A 12 -13.60 -3.25 8.95
CA ASN A 12 -12.58 -3.01 7.92
C ASN A 12 -13.13 -2.19 6.75
N LEU A 13 -14.38 -2.44 6.34
CA LEU A 13 -15.04 -1.68 5.28
C LEU A 13 -15.20 -0.21 5.68
N THR A 14 -15.70 0.06 6.89
CA THR A 14 -15.85 1.42 7.41
C THR A 14 -14.51 2.14 7.47
N VAL A 15 -13.46 1.49 7.97
CA VAL A 15 -12.11 2.07 8.02
C VAL A 15 -11.58 2.34 6.61
N THR A 16 -11.77 1.40 5.66
CA THR A 16 -11.37 1.59 4.26
C THR A 16 -12.07 2.82 3.67
N VAL A 17 -13.41 2.88 3.76
CA VAL A 17 -14.20 4.00 3.24
C VAL A 17 -13.74 5.32 3.86
N LEU A 18 -13.55 5.37 5.18
CA LEU A 18 -13.10 6.56 5.88
C LEU A 18 -11.72 7.03 5.38
N LEU A 19 -10.77 6.11 5.20
CA LEU A 19 -9.43 6.39 4.69
C LEU A 19 -9.42 6.88 3.23
N PHE A 20 -10.38 6.43 2.42
CA PHE A 20 -10.56 6.93 1.06
C PHE A 20 -11.12 8.34 1.04
N LEU A 21 -11.99 8.69 2.00
CA LEU A 21 -12.57 10.03 2.13
C LEU A 21 -11.58 11.04 2.72
N LEU A 22 -10.68 10.59 3.60
CA LEU A 22 -9.64 11.43 4.18
C LEU A 22 -8.63 11.90 3.12
N ARG A 23 -8.32 13.19 3.12
CA ARG A 23 -7.16 13.76 2.41
C ARG A 23 -6.11 14.10 3.45
N ALA A 24 -4.86 13.70 3.20
CA ALA A 24 -3.74 14.02 4.08
C ALA A 24 -2.72 14.86 3.33
N LYS A 25 -2.03 15.72 4.10
CA LYS A 25 -0.90 16.52 3.63
C LYS A 25 0.29 15.65 3.17
N LYS A 26 0.45 14.46 3.76
CA LYS A 26 1.42 13.43 3.36
C LYS A 26 0.73 12.29 2.61
N PRO A 27 0.81 12.25 1.28
CA PRO A 27 0.09 11.25 0.49
C PRO A 27 0.63 9.83 0.67
N GLU A 28 1.89 9.66 1.09
CA GLU A 28 2.53 8.34 1.19
C GLU A 28 2.00 7.48 2.34
N ASP A 29 2.03 8.00 3.56
CA ASP A 29 1.55 7.25 4.74
C ASP A 29 0.07 6.92 4.60
N LEU A 30 -0.72 7.86 4.06
CA LEU A 30 -2.12 7.64 3.75
C LEU A 30 -2.31 6.55 2.68
N ALA A 31 -1.47 6.53 1.63
CA ALA A 31 -1.54 5.51 0.61
C ALA A 31 -1.17 4.12 1.16
N LEU A 32 -0.12 4.01 1.97
CA LEU A 32 0.25 2.75 2.63
C LEU A 32 -0.85 2.28 3.59
N LEU A 33 -1.47 3.21 4.33
CA LEU A 33 -2.58 2.90 5.23
C LEU A 33 -3.83 2.42 4.48
N ARG A 34 -4.13 3.01 3.31
CA ARG A 34 -5.19 2.54 2.42
C ARG A 34 -4.90 1.14 1.89
N VAL A 35 -3.67 0.86 1.46
CA VAL A 35 -3.25 -0.48 1.02
C VAL A 35 -3.40 -1.50 2.16
N LEU A 36 -2.94 -1.15 3.36
CA LEU A 36 -3.11 -1.99 4.55
C LEU A 36 -4.59 -2.26 4.84
N SER A 37 -5.43 -1.22 4.87
CA SER A 37 -6.87 -1.37 5.12
C SER A 37 -7.57 -2.24 4.07
N LEU A 38 -7.26 -2.02 2.78
CA LEU A 38 -7.77 -2.87 1.69
C LEU A 38 -7.29 -4.31 1.84
N SER A 39 -6.04 -4.54 2.21
CA SER A 39 -5.51 -5.89 2.44
C SER A 39 -6.23 -6.60 3.60
N CYS A 40 -6.54 -5.86 4.68
CA CYS A 40 -7.32 -6.38 5.81
C CYS A 40 -8.74 -6.73 5.38
N LEU A 41 -9.40 -5.86 4.60
CA LEU A 41 -10.75 -6.10 4.06
C LEU A 41 -10.77 -7.36 3.18
N VAL A 42 -9.84 -7.46 2.22
CA VAL A 42 -9.70 -8.62 1.34
C VAL A 42 -9.44 -9.89 2.15
N SER A 43 -8.57 -9.83 3.16
CA SER A 43 -8.31 -10.98 4.02
C SER A 43 -9.53 -11.41 4.83
N THR A 44 -10.30 -10.47 5.39
CA THR A 44 -11.55 -10.81 6.10
C THR A 44 -12.61 -11.37 5.16
N LEU A 45 -12.73 -10.84 3.94
CA LEU A 45 -13.65 -11.36 2.95
C LEU A 45 -13.28 -12.80 2.55
N ILE A 46 -12.00 -13.05 2.25
CA ILE A 46 -11.54 -14.40 1.89
C ILE A 46 -11.73 -15.37 3.05
N SER A 47 -11.44 -14.95 4.30
CA SER A 47 -11.63 -15.81 5.47
C SER A 47 -13.12 -16.16 5.65
N PHE A 48 -14.01 -15.17 5.53
CA PHE A 48 -15.45 -15.38 5.60
C PHE A 48 -15.98 -16.32 4.52
N VAL A 49 -15.55 -16.14 3.26
CA VAL A 49 -15.97 -17.03 2.18
C VAL A 49 -15.40 -18.44 2.39
N TYR A 50 -14.20 -18.59 2.94
CA TYR A 50 -13.59 -19.88 3.28
C TYR A 50 -14.39 -20.63 4.36
N ASP A 51 -14.93 -19.92 5.35
CA ASP A 51 -15.73 -20.51 6.43
C ASP A 51 -17.18 -20.83 5.99
N VAL A 52 -17.76 -20.03 5.09
CA VAL A 52 -19.19 -20.15 4.71
C VAL A 52 -19.43 -21.08 3.52
N ALA A 53 -18.51 -21.13 2.56
CA ALA A 53 -18.77 -21.74 1.26
C ALA A 53 -18.02 -23.08 1.11
N PRO A 54 -18.71 -24.24 1.26
CA PRO A 54 -18.21 -25.47 0.68
C PRO A 54 -18.30 -25.32 -0.84
N LEU A 55 -17.20 -24.91 -1.49
CA LEU A 55 -17.19 -24.73 -2.93
C LEU A 55 -17.32 -26.09 -3.62
N SER A 56 -18.53 -26.42 -4.06
CA SER A 56 -18.77 -27.47 -5.04
C SER A 56 -18.23 -27.00 -6.39
N THR A 57 -17.11 -27.56 -6.83
CA THR A 57 -16.36 -27.20 -8.06
C THR A 57 -17.01 -27.72 -9.36
N ASP A 58 -18.33 -27.68 -9.48
CA ASP A 58 -19.01 -28.11 -10.71
C ASP A 58 -19.66 -26.93 -11.42
N THR A 59 -18.80 -26.05 -11.95
CA THR A 59 -19.22 -24.86 -12.72
C THR A 59 -19.45 -25.19 -14.20
N GLY A 60 -19.15 -26.43 -14.62
CA GLY A 60 -19.27 -26.90 -16.00
C GLY A 60 -18.11 -26.46 -16.92
N SER A 61 -17.05 -25.85 -16.37
CA SER A 61 -15.87 -25.43 -17.13
C SER A 61 -14.60 -25.95 -16.46
N VAL A 62 -13.98 -26.91 -17.13
CA VAL A 62 -12.76 -27.60 -16.67
C VAL A 62 -11.66 -26.63 -16.24
N PHE A 63 -11.52 -25.49 -16.94
CA PHE A 63 -10.51 -24.49 -16.60
C PHE A 63 -10.82 -23.74 -15.30
N PHE A 64 -12.08 -23.31 -15.12
CA PHE A 64 -12.49 -22.60 -13.90
C PHE A 64 -12.49 -23.53 -12.70
N ASP A 65 -12.97 -24.76 -12.87
CA ASP A 65 -13.00 -25.76 -11.81
C ASP A 65 -11.56 -26.09 -11.36
N ALA A 66 -10.61 -26.25 -12.31
CA ALA A 66 -9.19 -26.43 -12.00
C ALA A 66 -8.56 -25.21 -11.30
N LEU A 67 -8.88 -23.98 -11.72
CA LEU A 67 -8.34 -22.77 -11.11
C LEU A 67 -8.85 -22.59 -9.67
N VAL A 68 -10.16 -22.76 -9.46
CA VAL A 68 -10.80 -22.69 -8.16
C VAL A 68 -10.22 -23.76 -7.24
N CYS A 69 -10.08 -24.98 -7.74
CA CYS A 69 -9.44 -26.07 -7.05
C CYS A 69 -8.02 -25.73 -6.57
N VAL A 70 -7.15 -25.26 -7.48
CA VAL A 70 -5.77 -24.92 -7.14
C VAL A 70 -5.69 -23.75 -6.15
N LEU A 71 -6.48 -22.70 -6.35
CA LEU A 71 -6.40 -21.48 -5.54
C LEU A 71 -7.11 -21.58 -4.18
N TRP A 72 -8.20 -22.35 -4.13
CA TRP A 72 -9.07 -22.47 -2.96
C TRP A 72 -8.75 -23.69 -2.11
N SER A 73 -8.68 -24.88 -2.71
CA SER A 73 -8.47 -26.15 -1.99
C SER A 73 -7.11 -26.15 -1.27
N THR A 74 -6.06 -25.62 -1.90
CA THR A 74 -4.75 -25.48 -1.28
C THR A 74 -4.70 -24.42 -0.17
N GLY A 75 -5.74 -23.60 -0.02
CA GLY A 75 -5.74 -22.42 0.85
C GLY A 75 -4.79 -21.32 0.37
N PHE A 76 -4.32 -21.36 -0.89
CA PHE A 76 -3.40 -20.35 -1.43
C PHE A 76 -3.94 -18.92 -1.25
N LEU A 77 -5.19 -18.66 -1.64
CA LEU A 77 -5.81 -17.33 -1.50
C LEU A 77 -5.91 -16.88 -0.05
N TYR A 78 -6.27 -17.80 0.85
CA TYR A 78 -6.33 -17.54 2.29
C TYR A 78 -4.97 -17.09 2.83
N TRP A 79 -3.93 -17.90 2.63
CA TRP A 79 -2.58 -17.60 3.10
C TRP A 79 -1.98 -16.37 2.42
N PHE A 80 -2.28 -16.15 1.13
CA PHE A 80 -1.79 -15.00 0.37
C PHE A 80 -2.38 -13.71 0.91
N SER A 81 -3.68 -13.70 1.22
CA SER A 81 -4.34 -12.54 1.83
C SER A 81 -3.74 -12.20 3.19
N LYS A 82 -3.44 -13.21 4.02
CA LYS A 82 -2.79 -13.01 5.33
C LYS A 82 -1.37 -12.47 5.15
N ALA A 83 -0.60 -13.03 4.22
CA ALA A 83 0.76 -12.55 3.90
C ALA A 83 0.74 -11.08 3.49
N LEU A 84 -0.20 -10.68 2.62
CA LEU A 84 -0.37 -9.27 2.21
C LEU A 84 -0.57 -8.34 3.41
N VAL A 85 -1.41 -8.72 4.38
CA VAL A 85 -1.63 -7.93 5.60
C VAL A 85 -0.34 -7.80 6.42
N TYR A 86 0.36 -8.92 6.66
CA TYR A 86 1.60 -8.91 7.46
C TYR A 86 2.70 -8.08 6.81
N TYR A 87 2.95 -8.26 5.51
CA TYR A 87 3.97 -7.49 4.81
C TYR A 87 3.57 -6.02 4.71
N SER A 88 2.29 -5.70 4.43
CA SER A 88 1.82 -4.31 4.40
C SER A 88 2.01 -3.62 5.76
N LEU A 89 1.69 -4.30 6.86
CA LEU A 89 1.90 -3.79 8.22
C LEU A 89 3.38 -3.55 8.49
N PHE A 90 4.24 -4.51 8.12
CA PHE A 90 5.68 -4.41 8.30
C PHE A 90 6.27 -3.22 7.55
N PHE A 91 5.94 -3.07 6.26
CA PHE A 91 6.43 -1.95 5.45
C PHE A 91 5.88 -0.61 5.91
N PHE A 92 4.62 -0.54 6.35
CA PHE A 92 4.04 0.65 6.94
C PHE A 92 4.80 1.08 8.21
N ALA A 93 5.03 0.15 9.13
CA ALA A 93 5.76 0.43 10.37
C ALA A 93 7.22 0.84 10.08
N PHE A 94 7.87 0.20 9.12
CA PHE A 94 9.22 0.53 8.70
C PHE A 94 9.31 1.91 8.04
N ASN A 95 8.33 2.28 7.20
CA ASN A 95 8.23 3.62 6.64
C ASN A 95 8.13 4.66 7.75
N ARG A 96 7.21 4.45 8.70
CA ARG A 96 7.02 5.33 9.86
C ARG A 96 8.30 5.44 10.71
N ALA A 97 8.99 4.33 10.93
CA ALA A 97 10.26 4.33 11.66
C ALA A 97 11.32 5.19 10.96
N PHE A 98 11.45 5.07 9.64
CA PHE A 98 12.38 5.87 8.84
C PHE A 98 12.09 7.36 8.91
N GLU A 99 10.81 7.75 8.85
CA GLU A 99 10.41 9.14 8.94
C GLU A 99 10.75 9.73 10.31
N VAL A 100 10.39 9.03 11.38
CA VAL A 100 10.60 9.53 12.76
C VAL A 100 12.07 9.52 13.15
N LEU A 101 12.86 8.57 12.66
CA LEU A 101 14.31 8.57 12.90
C LEU A 101 15.06 9.57 12.03
N GLN A 102 14.39 10.27 11.11
CA GLN A 102 14.98 11.21 10.16
C GLN A 102 16.18 10.64 9.40
N LEU A 103 16.15 9.33 9.09
CA LEU A 103 17.22 8.68 8.33
C LEU A 103 17.27 9.15 6.87
N LYS A 104 16.25 9.88 6.40
CA LYS A 104 16.21 10.54 5.08
C LYS A 104 17.17 11.73 5.04
N ARG A 105 18.48 11.47 5.08
CA ARG A 105 19.46 12.55 4.82
C ARG A 105 19.44 12.98 3.36
N HIS A 106 19.21 12.09 2.39
CA HIS A 106 18.99 12.43 0.97
C HIS A 106 18.04 11.44 0.27
N PRO A 107 16.83 11.86 -0.18
CA PRO A 107 15.98 10.99 -1.00
C PRO A 107 16.49 10.98 -2.45
N LEU A 108 17.19 9.92 -2.84
CA LEU A 108 17.54 9.65 -4.24
C LEU A 108 16.33 9.15 -5.07
N ILE A 109 15.23 8.77 -4.41
CA ILE A 109 14.07 8.14 -5.03
C ILE A 109 12.83 9.02 -4.81
N THR A 110 12.02 9.18 -5.86
CA THR A 110 10.75 9.93 -5.79
C THR A 110 9.71 9.21 -4.93
N GLU A 111 8.85 9.97 -4.27
CA GLU A 111 7.78 9.46 -3.40
C GLU A 111 6.90 8.40 -4.07
N ARG A 112 6.49 8.67 -5.32
CA ARG A 112 5.65 7.77 -6.12
C ARG A 112 6.37 6.46 -6.44
N GLN A 113 7.65 6.51 -6.78
CA GLN A 113 8.45 5.31 -7.04
C GLN A 113 8.65 4.47 -5.77
N ARG A 114 8.85 5.11 -4.62
CA ARG A 114 8.96 4.43 -3.33
C ARG A 114 7.67 3.67 -2.99
N LEU A 115 6.51 4.31 -3.15
CA LEU A 115 5.22 3.67 -2.90
C LEU A 115 4.98 2.47 -3.82
N VAL A 116 5.21 2.63 -5.13
CA VAL A 116 5.08 1.53 -6.10
C VAL A 116 6.05 0.40 -5.76
N GLY A 117 7.28 0.73 -5.38
CA GLY A 117 8.27 -0.23 -4.91
C GLY A 117 7.79 -1.02 -3.70
N TYR A 118 7.23 -0.37 -2.68
CA TYR A 118 6.68 -1.05 -1.52
C TYR A 118 5.54 -1.99 -1.88
N ILE A 119 4.56 -1.54 -2.68
CA ILE A 119 3.43 -2.38 -3.11
C ILE A 119 3.92 -3.61 -3.88
N LEU A 120 4.87 -3.41 -4.79
CA LEU A 120 5.44 -4.48 -5.61
C LEU A 120 6.23 -5.47 -4.77
N VAL A 121 7.04 -5.00 -3.81
CA VAL A 121 7.78 -5.87 -2.88
C VAL A 121 6.83 -6.63 -1.98
N VAL A 122 5.82 -5.98 -1.40
CA VAL A 122 4.76 -6.64 -0.60
C VAL A 122 4.10 -7.76 -1.41
N PHE A 123 3.73 -7.48 -2.65
CA PHE A 123 3.08 -8.45 -3.54
C PHE A 123 4.00 -9.62 -3.88
N ILE A 124 5.24 -9.35 -4.30
CA ILE A 124 6.22 -10.38 -4.65
C ILE A 124 6.57 -11.23 -3.43
N CYS A 125 6.84 -10.62 -2.27
CA CYS A 125 7.14 -11.35 -1.04
C CYS A 125 5.95 -12.23 -0.62
N SER A 126 4.72 -11.71 -0.72
CA SER A 126 3.51 -12.48 -0.42
C SER A 126 3.37 -13.67 -1.37
N LEU A 127 3.57 -13.44 -2.67
CA LEU A 127 3.48 -14.47 -3.70
C LEU A 127 4.53 -15.55 -3.50
N LEU A 128 5.80 -15.17 -3.28
CA LEU A 128 6.89 -16.12 -3.02
C LEU A 128 6.66 -16.90 -1.72
N ALA A 129 6.13 -16.24 -0.69
CA ALA A 129 5.83 -16.88 0.58
C ALA A 129 4.67 -17.89 0.48
N THR A 130 3.76 -17.75 -0.48
CA THR A 130 2.64 -18.69 -0.67
C THR A 130 2.79 -19.61 -1.87
N ALA A 131 3.69 -19.33 -2.80
CA ALA A 131 3.92 -20.12 -4.00
C ALA A 131 4.12 -21.63 -3.73
N PRO A 132 4.84 -22.06 -2.66
CA PRO A 132 4.98 -23.49 -2.43
C PRO A 132 3.67 -24.21 -2.08
N LEU A 133 2.59 -23.50 -1.72
CA LEU A 133 1.25 -24.11 -1.56
C LEU A 133 0.69 -24.61 -2.88
N LEU A 134 1.02 -23.94 -3.99
CA LEU A 134 0.56 -24.32 -5.32
C LEU A 134 1.12 -25.68 -5.74
N LEU A 135 2.28 -26.06 -5.19
CA LEU A 135 2.90 -27.38 -5.44
C LEU A 135 2.14 -28.53 -4.78
N LEU A 136 1.23 -28.27 -3.83
CA LEU A 136 0.37 -29.31 -3.24
C LEU A 136 -0.91 -29.53 -4.05
N ALA A 137 -1.23 -28.69 -5.03
CA ALA A 137 -2.45 -28.86 -5.81
C ALA A 137 -2.34 -30.09 -6.72
N GLN A 138 -3.32 -31.00 -6.63
CA GLN A 138 -3.48 -32.12 -7.56
C GLN A 138 -4.76 -31.93 -8.38
N PRO A 139 -4.68 -31.30 -9.57
CA PRO A 139 -5.88 -30.98 -10.37
C PRO A 139 -6.50 -32.20 -11.06
N HIS A 140 -5.85 -33.37 -11.06
CA HIS A 140 -6.29 -34.55 -11.79
C HIS A 140 -7.11 -35.57 -10.97
N THR A 141 -7.24 -35.38 -9.66
CA THR A 141 -8.04 -36.26 -8.80
C THR A 141 -9.50 -35.81 -8.76
N LYS A 142 -10.44 -36.77 -8.82
CA LYS A 142 -11.86 -36.51 -8.54
C LYS A 142 -11.97 -35.79 -7.19
N ASP A 143 -12.84 -34.78 -7.14
CA ASP A 143 -13.13 -33.95 -5.96
C ASP A 143 -12.03 -32.98 -5.53
N CYS A 144 -11.00 -32.74 -6.35
CA CYS A 144 -10.02 -31.69 -6.05
C CYS A 144 -9.40 -31.81 -4.65
N ALA A 145 -9.26 -33.05 -4.19
CA ALA A 145 -8.74 -33.35 -2.87
C ALA A 145 -7.28 -32.92 -2.81
N CYS A 146 -6.94 -32.08 -1.84
CA CYS A 146 -5.56 -31.85 -1.44
C CYS A 146 -5.01 -33.14 -0.80
N ALA A 147 -4.68 -34.14 -1.61
CA ALA A 147 -3.96 -35.31 -1.14
C ALA A 147 -2.50 -34.91 -0.90
N PRO A 148 -1.92 -35.16 0.28
CA PRO A 148 -0.49 -34.95 0.48
C PRO A 148 0.27 -35.73 -0.61
N PRO A 149 1.25 -35.14 -1.31
CA PRO A 149 2.02 -35.85 -2.31
C PRO A 149 2.90 -36.89 -1.61
N THR A 150 2.34 -38.06 -1.34
CA THR A 150 2.92 -39.09 -0.45
C THR A 150 4.17 -39.76 -1.03
N GLN A 151 4.58 -39.43 -2.25
CA GLN A 151 5.71 -40.09 -2.92
C GLN A 151 6.95 -39.19 -3.09
N ASN A 152 6.82 -37.85 -3.00
CA ASN A 152 7.94 -36.94 -3.25
C ASN A 152 8.43 -36.26 -1.95
N LEU A 153 9.41 -36.89 -1.29
CA LEU A 153 10.07 -36.36 -0.08
C LEU A 153 10.58 -34.91 -0.26
N ALA A 154 11.03 -34.55 -1.47
CA ALA A 154 11.49 -33.21 -1.78
C ALA A 154 10.39 -32.14 -1.62
N ILE A 155 9.17 -32.41 -2.10
CA ILE A 155 8.04 -31.47 -2.00
C ILE A 155 7.65 -31.29 -0.54
N LEU A 156 7.59 -32.38 0.22
CA LEU A 156 7.28 -32.33 1.65
C LEU A 156 8.31 -31.49 2.42
N THR A 157 9.59 -31.64 2.10
CA THR A 157 10.68 -30.88 2.72
C THR A 157 10.54 -29.38 2.44
N VAL A 158 10.24 -29.01 1.19
CA VAL A 158 10.02 -27.60 0.80
C VAL A 158 8.83 -26.99 1.53
N VAL A 159 7.71 -27.73 1.63
CA VAL A 159 6.51 -27.27 2.34
C VAL A 159 6.79 -27.11 3.84
N TYR A 160 7.52 -28.04 4.44
CA TYR A 160 7.90 -27.96 5.85
C TYR A 160 8.85 -26.77 6.11
N ALA A 161 9.88 -26.61 5.27
CA ALA A 161 10.80 -25.47 5.33
C ALA A 161 10.06 -24.13 5.20
N ARG A 162 9.06 -24.07 4.30
CA ARG A 162 8.18 -22.90 4.17
C ARG A 162 7.45 -22.61 5.48
N VAL A 163 6.76 -23.59 6.06
CA VAL A 163 6.00 -23.38 7.30
C VAL A 163 6.91 -22.89 8.42
N PHE A 164 8.09 -23.51 8.56
CA PHE A 164 9.09 -23.10 9.55
C PHE A 164 9.58 -21.66 9.32
N LEU A 165 9.96 -21.31 8.09
CA LEU A 165 10.34 -19.94 7.72
C LEU A 165 9.22 -18.94 8.02
N TRP A 166 7.97 -19.31 7.74
CA TRP A 166 6.81 -18.46 7.99
C TRP A 166 6.61 -18.21 9.49
N VAL A 167 6.71 -19.26 10.30
CA VAL A 167 6.60 -19.16 11.77
C VAL A 167 7.72 -18.31 12.35
N VAL A 168 8.96 -18.52 11.92
CA VAL A 168 10.09 -17.72 12.43
C VAL A 168 9.99 -16.27 11.96
N LEU A 169 9.73 -16.05 10.67
CA LEU A 169 9.71 -14.71 10.09
C LEU A 169 8.52 -13.90 10.63
N LEU A 170 7.30 -14.43 10.51
CA LEU A 170 6.10 -13.69 10.88
C LEU A 170 5.73 -13.82 12.36
N GLY A 171 6.04 -14.94 12.99
CA GLY A 171 5.72 -15.18 14.40
C GLY A 171 6.76 -14.61 15.37
N ILE A 172 8.01 -14.44 14.94
CA ILE A 172 9.10 -14.00 15.84
C ILE A 172 9.75 -12.72 15.33
N ILE A 173 10.30 -12.72 14.12
CA ILE A 173 11.12 -11.60 13.62
C ILE A 173 10.27 -10.35 13.41
N CYS A 174 9.19 -10.44 12.64
CA CYS A 174 8.29 -9.32 12.37
C CYS A 174 7.74 -8.67 13.66
N PRO A 175 7.14 -9.42 14.61
CA PRO A 175 6.63 -8.81 15.84
C PRO A 175 7.74 -8.24 16.72
N ALA A 176 8.93 -8.86 16.77
CA ALA A 176 10.07 -8.29 17.49
C ALA A 176 10.53 -6.96 16.87
N VAL A 177 10.62 -6.87 15.55
CA VAL A 177 10.97 -5.64 14.84
C VAL A 177 9.88 -4.57 15.02
N LEU A 178 8.61 -4.94 14.92
CA LEU A 178 7.50 -4.03 15.16
C LEU A 178 7.51 -3.49 16.58
N LEU A 179 7.71 -4.36 17.58
CA LEU A 179 7.82 -3.97 18.97
C LEU A 179 9.01 -3.02 19.19
N TYR A 180 10.16 -3.33 18.61
CA TYR A 180 11.33 -2.46 18.66
C TYR A 180 11.04 -1.08 18.04
N ILE A 181 10.42 -1.04 16.86
CA ILE A 181 10.00 0.21 16.20
C ILE A 181 9.05 0.98 17.11
N SER A 182 8.00 0.34 17.64
CA SER A 182 7.03 0.97 18.55
C SER A 182 7.71 1.54 19.80
N ILE A 183 8.64 0.80 20.42
CA ILE A 183 9.40 1.28 21.59
C ILE A 183 10.29 2.47 21.19
N ALA A 184 11.00 2.39 20.07
CA ALA A 184 11.85 3.47 19.58
C ALA A 184 11.03 4.74 19.30
N LEU A 185 9.85 4.60 18.69
CA LEU A 185 8.89 5.67 18.46
C LEU A 185 8.42 6.29 19.79
N LEU A 186 8.00 5.47 20.76
CA LEU A 186 7.56 5.94 22.07
C LEU A 186 8.68 6.66 22.83
N LEU A 187 9.91 6.16 22.79
CA LEU A 187 11.06 6.80 23.44
C LEU A 187 11.41 8.13 22.76
N ARG A 188 11.31 8.20 21.43
CA ARG A 188 11.48 9.45 20.68
C ARG A 188 10.39 10.45 21.02
N LEU A 189 9.12 10.04 20.99
CA LEU A 189 7.99 10.90 21.33
C LEU A 189 8.11 11.42 22.77
N ARG A 190 8.56 10.59 23.73
CA ARG A 190 8.83 11.04 25.10
C ARG A 190 10.00 12.03 25.19
N ARG A 191 11.04 11.89 24.36
CA ARG A 191 12.17 12.84 24.33
C ARG A 191 11.78 14.16 23.67
N THR A 192 10.99 14.10 22.59
CA THR A 192 10.51 15.27 21.86
C THR A 192 9.40 15.98 22.64
N GLY A 193 8.45 15.29 23.25
CA GLY A 193 7.42 15.89 24.11
C GLY A 193 7.98 16.55 25.38
N ARG A 194 9.26 16.34 25.71
CA ARG A 194 9.98 17.08 26.75
C ARG A 194 10.73 18.32 26.22
N ARG A 195 10.85 18.45 24.90
CA ARG A 195 11.56 19.53 24.18
C ARG A 195 10.62 20.45 23.39
N ASP A 196 9.55 19.91 22.83
CA ASP A 196 8.62 20.60 21.93
C ASP A 196 7.18 20.33 22.37
N ALA A 197 6.65 21.21 23.22
CA ALA A 197 5.21 21.46 23.29
C ALA A 197 4.72 22.30 22.08
N LEU A 198 5.44 22.27 20.95
CA LEU A 198 5.30 23.25 19.86
C LEU A 198 5.46 22.71 18.44
N THR A 199 5.45 21.39 18.22
CA THR A 199 5.41 20.86 16.84
C THR A 199 4.37 19.76 16.77
N GLU A 200 3.16 20.18 16.36
CA GLU A 200 2.02 19.32 16.05
C GLU A 200 2.44 18.15 15.16
N ASP A 201 2.02 16.96 15.55
CA ASP A 201 2.22 15.73 14.80
C ASP A 201 1.43 15.88 13.49
N GLU A 202 2.10 16.00 12.33
CA GLU A 202 1.44 16.24 11.04
C GLU A 202 0.48 15.10 10.62
N LEU A 203 0.50 13.97 11.35
CA LEU A 203 -0.49 12.89 11.20
C LEU A 203 -1.83 13.23 11.89
N GLU A 204 -1.87 14.14 12.86
CA GLU A 204 -3.10 14.63 13.50
C GLU A 204 -3.83 15.69 12.67
N GLN A 205 -3.18 16.29 11.65
CA GLN A 205 -3.83 17.17 10.66
C GLN A 205 -4.54 16.37 9.55
N LEU A 206 -5.23 15.29 9.93
CA LEU A 206 -6.20 14.58 9.09
C LEU A 206 -7.50 15.39 9.06
N ALA A 207 -7.63 16.31 8.11
CA ALA A 207 -8.86 17.08 7.91
C ALA A 207 -9.75 16.43 6.85
N PHE A 208 -11.04 16.35 7.13
CA PHE A 208 -12.02 16.05 6.08
C PHE A 208 -12.10 17.23 5.10
N PRO A 209 -12.24 17.00 3.79
CA PRO A 209 -12.52 18.08 2.86
C PRO A 209 -13.83 18.75 3.27
N ASP A 210 -13.82 20.09 3.39
CA ASP A 210 -15.01 20.87 3.73
C ASP A 210 -16.15 20.54 2.75
N PRO A 211 -17.35 20.14 3.23
CA PRO A 211 -18.44 19.75 2.34
C PRO A 211 -19.05 20.89 1.53
N PHE A 212 -18.66 22.14 1.75
CA PHE A 212 -19.25 23.27 1.05
C PHE A 212 -18.18 24.30 0.69
N GLY A 213 -17.85 24.37 -0.60
CA GLY A 213 -17.64 25.67 -1.20
C GLY A 213 -18.97 26.42 -1.11
N SER A 214 -19.21 27.09 0.01
CA SER A 214 -20.27 28.07 0.13
C SER A 214 -19.92 29.20 -0.84
N SER A 215 -20.46 29.08 -2.06
CA SER A 215 -20.59 30.20 -2.98
C SER A 215 -21.39 31.28 -2.24
N SER A 216 -20.69 32.24 -1.66
CA SER A 216 -21.31 33.47 -1.17
C SER A 216 -22.00 34.15 -2.35
N PRO A 217 -23.33 34.34 -2.31
CA PRO A 217 -23.97 35.25 -3.23
C PRO A 217 -23.71 36.66 -2.70
N SER A 218 -22.74 37.36 -3.30
CA SER A 218 -22.59 38.79 -3.10
C SER A 218 -23.75 39.52 -3.80
N GLY A 219 -24.84 39.66 -3.05
CA GLY A 219 -25.95 40.53 -3.40
C GLY A 219 -25.61 42.00 -3.15
N SER A 220 -25.58 42.76 -4.25
CA SER A 220 -26.03 44.16 -4.40
C SER A 220 -25.55 45.23 -3.42
N THR A 221 -24.84 46.25 -3.93
CA THR A 221 -25.24 47.67 -3.79
C THR A 221 -24.63 48.52 -4.93
N GLU A 222 -25.54 49.01 -5.78
CA GLU A 222 -25.64 50.30 -6.48
C GLU A 222 -24.46 51.10 -7.08
N ALA A 223 -24.85 51.72 -8.20
CA ALA A 223 -24.57 53.09 -8.66
C ALA A 223 -23.32 53.32 -9.53
N GLY A 224 -23.60 53.63 -10.80
CA GLY A 224 -22.62 53.99 -11.79
C GLY A 224 -21.95 55.33 -11.54
N ALA A 225 -20.76 55.48 -12.11
CA ALA A 225 -20.33 56.72 -12.71
C ALA A 225 -19.32 56.43 -13.82
N VAL A 226 -19.66 56.97 -14.99
CA VAL A 226 -18.87 57.12 -16.19
C VAL A 226 -17.53 57.79 -15.87
N HIS A 227 -16.41 57.27 -16.38
CA HIS A 227 -15.33 58.05 -17.02
C HIS A 227 -14.20 57.13 -17.55
N SER A 228 -14.10 57.05 -18.86
CA SER A 228 -12.83 56.92 -19.61
C SER A 228 -12.55 58.30 -20.24
N PRO A 229 -11.39 58.62 -20.86
CA PRO A 229 -10.16 57.85 -21.09
C PRO A 229 -8.85 58.67 -20.82
N THR A 230 -7.71 58.07 -21.20
CA THR A 230 -6.49 58.72 -21.75
C THR A 230 -5.35 59.04 -20.77
N HIS A 231 -4.25 58.28 -20.83
CA HIS A 231 -2.99 58.82 -21.36
C HIS A 231 -1.95 57.73 -21.65
N ALA A 232 -1.34 57.86 -22.83
CA ALA A 232 -0.20 57.10 -23.32
C ALA A 232 1.12 57.58 -22.68
N SER A 233 2.11 56.70 -22.52
CA SER A 233 3.29 56.70 -23.41
C SER A 233 4.29 55.58 -23.06
N PRO A 234 5.14 55.18 -24.02
CA PRO A 234 5.97 53.98 -23.99
C PRO A 234 7.39 54.29 -23.51
N HIS A 235 8.13 53.25 -23.13
CA HIS A 235 9.59 53.31 -23.15
C HIS A 235 10.16 52.16 -23.97
N GLU A 236 10.58 52.52 -25.18
CA GLU A 236 11.57 51.83 -26.00
C GLU A 236 12.91 51.74 -25.27
N GLY A 237 13.65 50.65 -25.52
CA GLY A 237 14.99 50.47 -24.98
C GLY A 237 15.71 49.22 -25.48
N HIS A 238 16.10 49.25 -26.76
CA HIS A 238 17.28 48.60 -27.36
C HIS A 238 17.36 47.08 -27.61
N LYS A 239 17.40 46.77 -28.92
CA LYS A 239 18.00 45.60 -29.56
C LYS A 239 19.53 45.73 -29.60
N HIS A 240 20.26 44.64 -29.42
CA HIS A 240 21.29 44.17 -30.37
C HIS A 240 21.96 42.87 -29.90
N GLY A 241 22.22 41.96 -30.84
CA GLY A 241 23.29 40.95 -30.71
C GLY A 241 22.87 39.52 -30.93
N ALA A 242 22.74 39.11 -32.20
CA ALA A 242 22.73 37.72 -32.62
C ALA A 242 24.15 37.18 -32.75
N ALA A 243 24.40 35.94 -32.29
CA ALA A 243 25.36 34.98 -32.87
C ALA A 243 25.30 33.63 -32.12
N GLU A 244 24.59 32.67 -32.72
CA GLU A 244 24.96 31.24 -32.69
C GLU A 244 26.09 30.99 -33.72
N PRO A 245 26.73 29.80 -33.87
CA PRO A 245 26.57 28.53 -33.14
C PRO A 245 27.91 27.88 -32.70
N GLY A 246 27.85 26.91 -31.79
CA GLY A 246 29.02 26.12 -31.39
C GLY A 246 28.64 24.70 -30.99
N ALA A 247 28.69 23.79 -31.97
CA ALA A 247 28.48 22.36 -31.80
C ALA A 247 29.59 21.72 -30.96
N ALA A 248 29.23 20.83 -30.03
CA ALA A 248 30.13 19.79 -29.54
C ALA A 248 29.34 18.53 -29.18
N SER A 249 29.41 17.59 -30.12
CA SER A 249 28.99 16.19 -30.02
C SER A 249 29.90 15.45 -29.04
N ALA A 250 29.33 14.75 -28.07
CA ALA A 250 30.03 13.74 -27.28
C ALA A 250 29.27 12.42 -27.36
N ARG A 251 29.66 11.58 -28.33
CA ARG A 251 29.35 10.14 -28.36
C ARG A 251 30.18 9.45 -27.28
N HIS A 252 29.53 8.86 -26.28
CA HIS A 252 30.17 7.82 -25.47
C HIS A 252 29.86 6.45 -26.06
N VAL A 253 30.92 5.86 -26.63
CA VAL A 253 31.03 4.45 -27.01
C VAL A 253 31.36 3.68 -25.73
N TRP A 254 30.60 2.61 -25.46
CA TRP A 254 31.06 1.53 -24.59
C TRP A 254 31.27 0.31 -25.49
N SER A 255 32.50 -0.20 -25.46
CA SER A 255 32.90 -1.43 -26.15
C SER A 255 32.87 -2.60 -25.17
N ALA A 256 32.32 -3.71 -25.67
CA ALA A 256 32.47 -5.13 -25.32
C ALA A 256 32.57 -5.53 -23.84
#